data_AF-A0A6I0SG46-F1
#
_entry.id   AF-A0A6I0SG46-F1
#
_cell.length_a   1.000
_cell.length_b   1.000
_cell.length_c   1.000
_cell.angle_alpha   90.00
_cell.angle_beta   90.00
_cell.angle_gamma   90.00
#
_symmetry.space_group_name_H-M   'P 1'
#
loop_
_entity.id
_entity.type
_entity.pdbx_description
1 polymer ?
#
loop_
_entity_poly.entity_id
_entity_poly.type
_entity_poly.pdbx_seq_one_letter_code
_entity_poly.pdbx_strand_id
1 'polypeptide(L)'
;MRKQILTDNETKTFLMKTFGCSRQAVWQALNFVRDSDQARRIRTLALKRGGKLTDGNFIPNCETTFEECEKTMTCTFGPRVKLVVHRKTNDVDVYVDGKRTETYQCEFVSDFMQLQHETQQMASAL
;
A
#
# COMPACT_ATOMS: atom_id res chain seq x y z
N MET A 1 -8.31 6.96 -16.22
CA MET A 1 -7.91 6.35 -14.94
C MET A 1 -6.55 5.71 -15.11
N ARG A 2 -5.53 6.13 -14.33
CA ARG A 2 -4.22 5.45 -14.33
C ARG A 2 -4.39 4.15 -13.56
N LYS A 3 -3.96 3.02 -14.11
CA LYS A 3 -3.97 1.73 -13.42
C LYS A 3 -2.59 1.50 -12.81
N GLN A 4 -2.54 0.94 -11.60
CA GLN A 4 -1.30 0.62 -10.92
C GLN A 4 -1.43 -0.74 -10.23
N ILE A 5 -0.37 -1.53 -10.22
CA ILE A 5 -0.27 -2.71 -9.36
C ILE A 5 0.60 -2.33 -8.16
N LEU A 6 0.01 -2.31 -6.97
CA LEU A 6 0.74 -2.19 -5.73
C LEU A 6 1.31 -3.55 -5.34
N THR A 7 2.60 -3.57 -5.05
CA THR A 7 3.31 -4.73 -4.53
C THR A 7 4.29 -4.24 -3.47
N ASP A 8 4.66 -5.14 -2.58
CA ASP A 8 5.76 -5.02 -1.65
C ASP A 8 7.12 -4.91 -2.40
N ASN A 9 8.13 -4.41 -1.68
CA ASN A 9 9.46 -4.17 -2.26
C ASN A 9 10.25 -5.46 -2.47
N GLU A 10 9.96 -6.52 -1.71
CA GLU A 10 10.56 -7.85 -1.91
C GLU A 10 10.11 -8.42 -3.26
N THR A 11 8.81 -8.35 -3.58
CA THR A 11 8.27 -8.71 -4.89
C THR A 11 8.85 -7.85 -6.00
N LYS A 12 9.05 -6.53 -5.79
CA LYS A 12 9.74 -5.68 -6.80
C LYS A 12 11.16 -6.15 -7.06
N THR A 13 11.89 -6.49 -6.00
CA THR A 13 13.27 -6.99 -6.08
C THR A 13 13.31 -8.37 -6.75
N PHE A 14 12.35 -9.24 -6.44
CA PHE A 14 12.17 -10.52 -7.09
C PHE A 14 11.90 -10.38 -8.59
N LEU A 15 11.00 -9.45 -8.97
CA LEU A 15 10.66 -9.16 -10.36
C LEU A 15 11.90 -8.64 -11.12
N MET A 16 12.69 -7.76 -10.50
CA MET A 16 13.95 -7.29 -11.08
C MET A 16 14.91 -8.45 -11.38
N LYS A 17 15.13 -9.35 -10.39
CA LYS A 17 16.04 -10.50 -10.53
C LYS A 17 15.54 -11.49 -11.58
N THR A 18 14.25 -11.78 -11.61
CA THR A 18 13.66 -12.78 -12.52
C THR A 18 13.66 -12.31 -13.97
N PHE A 19 13.43 -11.02 -14.21
CA PHE A 19 13.35 -10.47 -15.55
C PHE A 19 14.63 -9.74 -16.01
N GLY A 20 15.69 -9.75 -15.19
CA GLY A 20 16.96 -9.10 -15.49
C GLY A 20 16.83 -7.62 -15.85
N CYS A 21 15.87 -6.92 -15.23
CA CYS A 21 15.49 -5.56 -15.61
C CYS A 21 15.72 -4.54 -14.50
N SER A 22 15.87 -3.27 -14.87
CA SER A 22 16.06 -2.19 -13.91
C SER A 22 14.81 -1.98 -13.06
N ARG A 23 14.99 -1.43 -11.86
CA ARG A 23 13.87 -1.06 -10.97
C ARG A 23 12.87 -0.12 -11.67
N GLN A 24 13.38 0.77 -12.52
CA GLN A 24 12.57 1.69 -13.31
C GLN A 24 11.70 0.94 -14.33
N ALA A 25 12.21 -0.12 -14.97
CA ALA A 25 11.42 -0.93 -15.89
C ALA A 25 10.28 -1.69 -15.18
N VAL A 26 10.56 -2.23 -13.99
CA VAL A 26 9.52 -2.85 -13.14
C VAL A 26 8.48 -1.80 -12.75
N TRP A 27 8.90 -0.61 -12.32
CA TRP A 27 7.99 0.49 -11.99
C TRP A 27 7.11 0.89 -13.18
N GLN A 28 7.69 1.03 -14.38
CA GLN A 28 6.95 1.35 -15.60
C GLN A 28 5.91 0.27 -15.95
N ALA A 29 6.25 -1.01 -15.75
CA ALA A 29 5.34 -2.12 -15.97
C ALA A 29 4.18 -2.12 -14.95
N LEU A 30 4.48 -1.94 -13.65
CA LEU A 30 3.47 -1.91 -12.59
C LEU A 30 2.53 -0.70 -12.70
N ASN A 31 3.01 0.43 -13.22
CA ASN A 31 2.21 1.65 -13.44
C ASN A 31 1.57 1.74 -14.83
N PHE A 32 1.58 0.65 -15.61
CA PHE A 32 1.02 0.62 -16.97
C PHE A 32 1.57 1.71 -17.92
N VAL A 33 2.77 2.23 -17.65
CA VAL A 33 3.44 3.24 -18.48
C VAL A 33 3.95 2.62 -19.78
N ARG A 34 4.39 1.36 -19.73
CA ARG A 34 4.94 0.63 -20.88
C ARG A 34 4.20 -0.70 -21.06
N ASP A 35 3.80 -0.99 -22.30
CA ASP A 35 3.10 -2.23 -22.66
C ASP A 35 3.94 -3.12 -23.59
N SER A 36 5.11 -3.55 -23.12
CA SER A 36 5.88 -4.61 -23.79
C SER A 36 5.44 -6.00 -23.31
N ASP A 37 5.79 -7.05 -24.04
CA ASP A 37 5.55 -8.44 -23.60
C ASP A 37 6.20 -8.75 -22.26
N GLN A 38 7.38 -8.18 -22.00
CA GLN A 38 8.03 -8.26 -20.71
C GLN A 38 7.21 -7.56 -19.62
N ALA A 39 6.67 -6.37 -19.88
CA ALA A 39 5.82 -5.64 -18.93
C ALA A 39 4.50 -6.37 -18.63
N ARG A 40 3.90 -7.06 -19.62
CA ARG A 40 2.75 -7.95 -19.41
C ARG A 40 3.11 -9.10 -18.47
N ARG A 41 4.23 -9.78 -18.70
CA ARG A 41 4.70 -10.88 -17.84
C ARG A 41 5.01 -10.42 -16.41
N ILE A 42 5.62 -9.24 -16.25
CA ILE A 42 5.87 -8.62 -14.93
C ILE A 42 4.55 -8.41 -14.19
N ARG A 43 3.54 -7.82 -14.85
CA ARG A 43 2.22 -7.60 -14.23
C ARG A 43 1.54 -8.92 -13.84
N THR A 44 1.53 -9.92 -14.71
CA THR A 44 0.95 -11.23 -14.39
C THR A 44 1.64 -11.87 -13.19
N LEU A 45 2.97 -11.79 -13.11
CA LEU A 45 3.72 -12.36 -11.99
C LEU A 45 3.53 -11.56 -10.69
N ALA A 46 3.41 -10.23 -10.78
CA ALA A 46 3.09 -9.38 -9.65
C ALA A 46 1.71 -9.72 -9.06
N LEU A 47 0.68 -9.89 -9.91
CA LEU A 47 -0.67 -10.29 -9.46
C LEU A 47 -0.65 -11.68 -8.82
N LYS A 48 0.08 -12.65 -9.40
CA LYS A 48 0.22 -14.00 -8.82
C LYS A 48 0.89 -14.01 -7.45
N ARG A 49 1.70 -13.00 -7.13
CA ARG A 49 2.36 -12.83 -5.83
C ARG A 49 1.57 -12.00 -4.83
N GLY A 50 0.30 -11.70 -5.11
CA GLY A 50 -0.54 -10.91 -4.21
C GLY A 50 -0.50 -9.40 -4.47
N GLY A 51 0.09 -8.96 -5.58
CA GLY A 51 -0.02 -7.57 -6.01
C GLY A 51 -1.47 -7.20 -6.28
N LYS A 52 -1.90 -6.04 -5.78
CA LYS A 52 -3.29 -5.56 -5.91
C LYS A 52 -3.37 -4.51 -7.00
N LEU A 53 -4.30 -4.68 -7.93
CA LEU A 53 -4.60 -3.67 -8.93
C LEU A 53 -5.40 -2.55 -8.27
N THR A 54 -4.84 -1.34 -8.27
CA THR A 54 -5.48 -0.12 -7.83
C THR A 54 -5.67 0.82 -9.01
N ASP A 55 -6.70 1.64 -8.94
CA ASP A 55 -6.71 2.87 -9.72
C ASP A 55 -5.65 3.78 -9.09
N GLY A 56 -4.58 4.10 -9.82
CA GLY A 56 -3.45 4.94 -9.42
C GLY A 56 -3.80 6.40 -9.09
N ASN A 57 -5.09 6.67 -8.86
CA ASN A 57 -5.67 7.88 -8.29
C ASN A 57 -6.27 7.62 -6.91
N PHE A 58 -5.92 6.51 -6.25
CA PHE A 58 -6.37 6.20 -4.91
C PHE A 58 -5.89 7.27 -3.94
N ILE A 59 -6.80 8.18 -3.59
CA ILE A 59 -6.66 9.12 -2.49
C ILE A 59 -7.46 8.48 -1.35
N PRO A 60 -6.81 8.08 -0.25
CA PRO A 60 -7.54 7.53 0.87
C PRO A 60 -8.53 8.57 1.40
N ASN A 61 -9.80 8.19 1.49
CA ASN A 61 -10.84 9.01 2.08
C ASN A 61 -10.78 8.87 3.60
N CYS A 62 -9.76 9.47 4.20
CA CYS A 62 -9.56 9.49 5.64
C CYS A 62 -9.28 10.91 6.13
N GLU A 63 -9.77 11.21 7.33
CA GLU A 63 -9.31 12.36 8.09
C GLU A 63 -7.94 12.03 8.70
N THR A 64 -6.96 12.93 8.59
CA THR A 64 -5.62 12.72 9.15
C THR A 64 -5.31 13.77 10.20
N THR A 65 -5.01 13.33 11.41
CA THR A 65 -4.54 14.16 12.52
C THR A 65 -3.11 13.80 12.91
N PHE A 66 -2.38 14.79 13.42
CA PHE A 66 -1.00 14.64 13.86
C PHE A 66 -0.90 15.02 15.33
N GLU A 67 -0.64 14.03 16.17
CA GLU A 67 -0.47 14.23 17.60
C GLU A 67 1.02 14.44 17.90
N GLU A 68 1.44 15.70 17.96
CA GLU A 68 2.86 16.07 18.04
C GLU A 68 3.52 15.74 19.39
N CYS A 69 2.76 15.64 20.49
CA CYS A 69 3.29 15.25 21.79
C CYS A 69 3.59 13.74 21.85
N GLU A 70 2.64 12.95 21.35
CA GLU A 70 2.65 11.50 21.31
C GLU A 70 3.54 10.97 20.18
N LYS A 71 3.85 11.82 19.19
CA LYS A 71 4.56 11.46 17.96
C LYS A 71 3.80 10.38 17.17
N THR A 72 2.47 10.53 17.11
CA THR A 72 1.61 9.68 16.29
C THR A 72 0.97 10.47 15.14
N MET A 73 0.56 9.74 14.11
CA MET A 73 -0.33 10.23 13.07
C MET A 73 -1.52 9.28 13.01
N THR A 74 -2.73 9.82 13.10
CA THR A 74 -3.96 9.04 13.06
C THR A 74 -4.67 9.27 11.73
N CYS A 75 -4.97 8.20 10.99
CA CYS A 75 -5.82 8.25 9.80
C CYS A 75 -7.15 7.57 10.11
N THR A 76 -8.23 8.33 10.14
CA THR A 76 -9.58 7.84 10.49
C THR A 76 -10.39 7.59 9.23
N PHE A 77 -10.83 6.34 9.03
CA PHE A 77 -11.62 5.87 7.90
C PHE A 77 -13.06 5.64 8.36
N GLY A 78 -13.90 6.67 8.22
CA GLY A 78 -15.26 6.65 8.73
C GLY A 78 -15.30 6.58 10.28
N PRO A 79 -16.45 6.22 10.87
CA PRO A 79 -16.63 6.30 12.32
C PRO A 79 -15.96 5.18 13.13
N ARG A 80 -15.65 4.04 12.50
CA ARG A 80 -15.29 2.79 13.21
C ARG A 80 -13.84 2.39 13.07
N VAL A 81 -13.18 2.77 11.98
CA VAL A 81 -11.85 2.26 11.62
C VAL A 81 -10.83 3.39 11.63
N LYS A 82 -9.66 3.17 12.25
CA LYS A 82 -8.54 4.10 12.17
C LYS A 82 -7.19 3.38 12.15
N LEU A 83 -6.21 4.02 11.52
CA LEU A 83 -4.80 3.68 11.61
C LEU A 83 -4.11 4.65 12.56
N VAL A 84 -3.22 4.15 13.40
CA VAL A 84 -2.34 4.96 14.24
C VAL A 84 -0.90 4.62 13.89
N VAL A 85 -0.20 5.56 13.27
CA VAL A 85 1.21 5.42 12.90
C VAL A 85 2.08 5.98 14.01
N HIS A 86 2.93 5.14 14.58
CA HIS A 86 3.91 5.49 15.60
C HIS A 86 5.19 6.00 14.92
N ARG A 87 5.38 7.33 14.84
CA ARG A 87 6.46 7.94 14.04
C ARG A 87 7.88 7.67 14.56
N LYS A 88 8.01 7.12 15.77
CA LYS A 88 9.31 6.73 16.34
C LYS A 88 9.75 5.33 15.90
N THR A 89 8.80 4.41 15.74
CA THR A 89 9.08 2.99 15.43
C THR A 89 8.69 2.59 14.02
N ASN A 90 7.86 3.40 13.35
CA ASN A 90 7.17 3.09 12.09
C ASN A 90 6.17 1.92 12.19
N ASP A 91 5.73 1.59 13.41
CA ASP A 91 4.62 0.66 13.59
C ASP A 91 3.30 1.37 13.27
N VAL A 92 2.38 0.62 12.67
CA VAL A 92 1.04 1.07 12.32
C VAL A 92 0.03 0.15 12.97
N ASP A 93 -0.71 0.67 13.93
CA ASP A 93 -1.78 -0.03 14.61
C ASP A 93 -3.11 0.20 13.90
N VAL A 94 -3.86 -0.89 13.67
CA VAL A 94 -5.23 -0.84 13.15
C VAL A 94 -6.21 -0.93 14.31
N TYR A 95 -7.18 -0.04 14.34
CA TYR A 95 -8.27 -0.05 15.31
C TYR A 95 -9.61 -0.19 14.60
N VAL A 96 -10.46 -1.06 15.14
CA VAL A 96 -11.86 -1.21 14.77
C VAL A 96 -12.71 -1.10 16.03
N ASP A 97 -13.71 -0.22 16.02
CA ASP A 97 -14.59 0.08 17.17
C ASP A 97 -13.80 0.41 18.45
N GLY A 98 -12.70 1.15 18.29
CA GLY A 98 -11.82 1.55 19.39
C GLY A 98 -10.92 0.44 19.94
N LYS A 99 -11.01 -0.79 19.43
CA LYS A 99 -10.15 -1.91 19.81
C LYS A 99 -9.03 -2.09 18.80
N ARG A 100 -7.78 -2.20 19.27
CA ARG A 100 -6.65 -2.55 18.40
C ARG A 100 -6.80 -3.99 17.92
N THR A 101 -6.87 -4.18 16.62
CA THR A 101 -7.05 -5.49 15.98
C THR A 101 -5.72 -6.06 15.51
N GLU A 102 -4.90 -5.24 14.87
CA GLU A 102 -3.67 -5.67 14.19
C GLU A 102 -2.59 -4.59 14.32
N THR A 103 -1.32 -5.00 14.19
CA THR A 103 -0.16 -4.12 14.14
C THR A 103 0.71 -4.53 12.96
N TYR A 104 1.08 -3.56 12.14
CA TYR A 104 1.94 -3.73 10.96
C TYR A 104 3.20 -2.92 11.12
N GLN A 105 4.33 -3.49 10.70
CA GLN A 105 5.56 -2.73 10.54
C GLN A 105 5.66 -2.27 9.08
N CYS A 106 5.47 -0.97 8.84
CA CYS A 106 5.57 -0.41 7.50
C CYS A 106 6.99 0.13 7.29
N GLU A 107 7.85 -0.66 6.66
CA GLU A 107 9.22 -0.24 6.33
C GLU A 107 9.25 0.83 5.23
N PHE A 108 8.31 0.77 4.29
CA PHE A 108 8.25 1.68 3.14
C PHE A 108 6.89 2.37 3.01
N VAL A 109 6.91 3.54 2.36
CA VAL A 109 5.70 4.31 2.03
C VAL A 109 4.69 3.49 1.21
N SER A 110 5.17 2.57 0.36
CA SER A 110 4.26 1.69 -0.40
C SER A 110 3.45 0.74 0.47
N ASP A 111 4.03 0.28 1.57
CA ASP A 111 3.38 -0.66 2.48
C ASP A 111 2.28 0.07 3.24
N PHE A 112 2.58 1.30 3.67
CA PHE A 112 1.59 2.19 4.26
C PHE A 112 0.46 2.55 3.30
N MET A 113 0.75 2.90 2.05
CA MET A 113 -0.27 3.20 1.04
C MET A 113 -1.17 1.98 0.76
N GLN A 114 -0.60 0.78 0.72
CA GLN A 114 -1.37 -0.45 0.57
C GLN A 114 -2.26 -0.69 1.80
N LEU A 115 -1.73 -0.50 3.01
CA LEU A 115 -2.49 -0.65 4.25
C LEU A 115 -3.64 0.35 4.32
N GLN A 116 -3.44 1.61 3.91
CA GLN A 116 -4.52 2.60 3.80
C GLN A 116 -5.62 2.16 2.82
N HIS A 117 -5.24 1.53 1.70
CA HIS A 117 -6.20 1.00 0.75
C HIS A 117 -7.04 -0.15 1.33
N GLU A 118 -6.39 -1.10 1.99
CA GLU A 118 -7.03 -2.25 2.64
C GLU A 118 -7.95 -1.79 3.78
N THR A 119 -7.50 -0.83 4.57
CA THR A 119 -8.27 -0.27 5.69
C THR A 119 -9.51 0.48 5.20
N GLN A 120 -9.42 1.22 4.09
CA GLN A 120 -10.59 1.88 3.52
C GLN A 120 -11.63 0.87 2.99
N GLN A 121 -11.19 -0.25 2.39
CA GLN A 121 -12.09 -1.32 1.98
C GLN A 121 -12.76 -1.96 3.20
N MET A 122 -12.01 -2.20 4.28
CA MET A 122 -12.55 -2.69 5.55
C MET A 122 -13.61 -1.74 6.12
N ALA A 123 -13.32 -0.44 6.17
CA ALA A 123 -14.26 0.58 6.65
C ALA A 123 -15.53 0.67 5.80
N SER A 124 -15.44 0.40 4.49
CA SER A 124 -16.59 0.41 3.57
C SER A 124 -17.47 -0.84 3.69
N ALA A 125 -16.95 -1.92 4.29
CA ALA A 125 -17.64 -3.19 4.48
C ALA A 125 -18.29 -3.34 5.86
N LEU A 126 -18.04 -2.39 6.78
CA LEU A 126 -18.52 -2.35 8.16
C LEU A 126 -19.59 -1.27 8.37
#